data_AF-A0ABD5GEF9-F1
#
_entry.id   AF-A0ABD5GEF9-F1
#
_cell.length_a   1.000
_cell.length_b   1.000
_cell.length_c   1.000
_cell.angle_alpha   90.00
_cell.angle_beta   90.00
_cell.angle_gamma   90.00
#
_symmetry.space_group_name_H-M   'P 1'
#
loop_
_entity.id
_entity.type
_entity.pdbx_description
1 polymer ?
#
loop_
_entity_poly.entity_id
_entity_poly.type
_entity_poly.pdbx_seq_one_letter_code
_entity_poly.pdbx_strand_id
1 'polypeptide(L)'
;MNENQFINLFPNARRQAGVFVPALSEAMSRFRIDSTVRAAAFLAQIGHESAGLTRLVENLNYSAAGLAATWPARFRSPDGKPSALAEQIARKPEQIANAVYGGRMGNGPPASGDGWRYRGRGLIQLTGRANYTEAGKALGFDLVAKPELLETALWACLAAAWFWSSHGLNELADAGRFDDITQRINGGQNGRQERHALWERAKVALS
;
A
#
# COMPACT_ATOMS: atom_id res chain seq x y z
N MET A 1 16.67 -9.09 -9.75
CA MET A 1 15.74 -10.24 -9.68
C MET A 1 15.27 -10.57 -11.09
N ASN A 2 15.27 -11.84 -11.50
CA ASN A 2 14.71 -12.30 -12.78
C ASN A 2 13.24 -12.79 -12.64
N GLU A 3 12.59 -13.12 -13.75
CA GLU A 3 11.19 -13.56 -13.75
C GLU A 3 10.95 -14.84 -12.94
N ASN A 4 11.85 -15.81 -12.97
CA ASN A 4 11.71 -17.05 -12.20
C ASN A 4 11.75 -16.77 -10.69
N GLN A 5 12.70 -15.93 -10.24
CA GLN A 5 12.77 -15.48 -8.84
C GLN A 5 11.49 -14.72 -8.45
N PHE A 6 10.99 -13.85 -9.32
CA PHE A 6 9.73 -13.13 -9.09
C PHE A 6 8.54 -14.09 -8.97
N ILE A 7 8.39 -15.05 -9.87
CA ILE A 7 7.29 -16.02 -9.86
C ILE A 7 7.36 -16.90 -8.61
N ASN A 8 8.55 -17.32 -8.20
CA ASN A 8 8.75 -18.08 -6.97
C ASN A 8 8.34 -17.29 -5.73
N LEU A 9 8.54 -15.97 -5.72
CA LEU A 9 8.17 -15.11 -4.59
C LEU A 9 6.67 -14.75 -4.62
N PHE A 10 6.15 -14.38 -5.79
CA PHE A 10 4.79 -13.90 -6.01
C PHE A 10 4.05 -14.76 -7.07
N PRO A 11 3.74 -16.03 -6.76
CA PRO A 11 3.18 -16.95 -7.75
C PRO A 11 1.83 -16.48 -8.33
N ASN A 12 1.03 -15.77 -7.53
CA ASN A 12 -0.25 -15.22 -7.97
C ASN A 12 -0.11 -14.04 -8.94
N ALA A 13 1.05 -13.37 -8.96
CA ALA A 13 1.36 -12.28 -9.90
C ALA A 13 2.14 -12.76 -11.14
N ARG A 14 2.28 -14.09 -11.37
CA ARG A 14 3.07 -14.64 -12.49
C ARG A 14 2.78 -14.02 -13.86
N ARG A 15 1.51 -13.71 -14.15
CA ARG A 15 1.08 -13.11 -15.43
C ARG A 15 1.52 -11.66 -15.59
N GLN A 16 1.88 -11.01 -14.48
CA GLN A 16 2.34 -9.62 -14.43
C GLN A 16 3.87 -9.51 -14.29
N ALA A 17 4.62 -10.63 -14.31
CA ALA A 17 6.07 -10.63 -14.16
C ALA A 17 6.76 -9.69 -15.16
N GLY A 18 6.33 -9.72 -16.43
CA GLY A 18 6.91 -8.89 -17.49
C GLY A 18 6.79 -7.37 -17.27
N VAL A 19 5.85 -6.90 -16.43
CA VAL A 19 5.75 -5.47 -16.06
C VAL A 19 6.33 -5.16 -14.69
N PHE A 20 6.24 -6.08 -13.73
CA PHE A 20 6.73 -5.84 -12.37
C PHE A 20 8.23 -6.04 -12.23
N VAL A 21 8.85 -7.00 -12.90
CA VAL A 21 10.30 -7.23 -12.82
C VAL A 21 11.10 -5.98 -13.25
N PRO A 22 10.85 -5.35 -14.41
CA PRO A 22 11.54 -4.13 -14.77
C PRO A 22 11.18 -2.96 -13.83
N ALA A 23 9.90 -2.81 -13.44
CA ALA A 23 9.46 -1.75 -12.54
C ALA A 23 10.11 -1.81 -11.15
N LEU A 24 10.22 -3.01 -10.57
CA LEU A 24 10.90 -3.25 -9.29
C LEU A 24 12.38 -2.97 -9.42
N SER A 25 13.02 -3.40 -10.52
CA SER A 25 14.45 -3.18 -10.73
C SER A 25 14.77 -1.68 -10.82
N GLU A 26 13.98 -0.92 -11.57
CA GLU A 26 14.09 0.53 -11.67
C GLU A 26 13.89 1.21 -10.31
N ALA A 27 12.81 0.86 -9.61
CA ALA A 27 12.49 1.47 -8.32
C ALA A 27 13.55 1.17 -7.25
N MET A 28 14.00 -0.09 -7.17
CA MET A 28 15.04 -0.49 -6.22
C MET A 28 16.37 0.22 -6.51
N SER A 29 16.77 0.30 -7.78
CA SER A 29 17.97 1.03 -8.21
C SER A 29 17.89 2.51 -7.82
N ARG A 30 16.80 3.21 -8.18
CA ARG A 30 16.60 4.64 -7.93
C ARG A 30 16.69 5.00 -6.45
N PHE A 31 16.24 4.11 -5.56
CA PHE A 31 16.16 4.34 -4.11
C PHE A 31 17.22 3.57 -3.30
N ARG A 32 18.25 3.03 -3.95
CA ARG A 32 19.38 2.31 -3.33
C ARG A 32 18.94 1.13 -2.46
N ILE A 33 17.95 0.38 -2.94
CA ILE A 33 17.53 -0.92 -2.43
C ILE A 33 18.32 -1.99 -3.19
N ASP A 34 19.65 -1.90 -3.10
CA ASP A 34 20.62 -2.54 -4.00
C ASP A 34 21.35 -3.74 -3.37
N SER A 35 21.34 -3.84 -2.04
CA SER A 35 21.83 -5.04 -1.33
C SER A 35 20.76 -6.14 -1.28
N THR A 36 21.20 -7.40 -1.26
CA THR A 36 20.30 -8.57 -1.13
C THR A 36 19.40 -8.47 0.11
N VAL A 37 19.94 -7.97 1.23
CA VAL A 37 19.18 -7.82 2.48
C VAL A 37 18.10 -6.75 2.39
N ARG A 38 18.40 -5.60 1.75
CA ARG A 38 17.42 -4.54 1.49
C ARG A 38 16.34 -5.00 0.54
N ALA A 39 16.74 -5.60 -0.59
CA ALA A 39 15.81 -6.11 -1.60
C ALA A 39 14.89 -7.19 -1.02
N ALA A 40 15.42 -8.14 -0.24
CA ALA A 40 14.61 -9.18 0.38
C ALA A 40 13.57 -8.58 1.35
N ALA A 41 13.99 -7.64 2.20
CA ALA A 41 13.08 -7.00 3.15
C ALA A 41 12.01 -6.13 2.45
N PHE A 42 12.41 -5.36 1.44
CA PHE A 42 11.51 -4.54 0.63
C PHE A 42 10.46 -5.40 -0.09
N LEU A 43 10.88 -6.44 -0.82
CA LEU A 43 9.99 -7.33 -1.56
C LEU A 43 9.02 -8.06 -0.62
N ALA A 44 9.48 -8.47 0.56
CA ALA A 44 8.61 -9.12 1.55
C ALA A 44 7.51 -8.18 2.06
N GLN A 45 7.85 -6.93 2.37
CA GLN A 45 6.88 -5.95 2.86
C GLN A 45 5.87 -5.59 1.76
N ILE A 46 6.31 -5.17 0.57
CA ILE A 46 5.38 -4.83 -0.52
C ILE A 46 4.56 -6.05 -0.94
N GLY A 47 5.14 -7.25 -0.86
CA GLY A 47 4.47 -8.51 -1.10
C GLY A 47 3.28 -8.71 -0.17
N HIS A 48 3.47 -8.50 1.14
CA HIS A 48 2.39 -8.62 2.09
C HIS A 48 1.31 -7.54 1.89
N GLU A 49 1.71 -6.27 1.76
CA GLU A 49 0.80 -5.11 1.66
C GLU A 49 -0.12 -5.14 0.43
N SER A 50 0.34 -5.79 -0.65
CA SER A 50 -0.36 -5.82 -1.94
C SER A 50 -0.95 -7.19 -2.30
N ALA A 51 -1.06 -8.10 -1.33
CA ALA A 51 -1.49 -9.48 -1.55
C ALA A 51 -0.69 -10.19 -2.67
N GLY A 52 0.64 -10.08 -2.59
CA GLY A 52 1.58 -10.61 -3.57
C GLY A 52 1.54 -9.88 -4.90
N LEU A 53 1.48 -8.54 -4.88
CA LEU A 53 1.45 -7.64 -6.04
C LEU A 53 0.19 -7.81 -6.92
N THR A 54 -0.89 -8.35 -6.35
CA THR A 54 -2.17 -8.55 -7.06
C THR A 54 -3.18 -7.45 -6.76
N ARG A 55 -2.96 -6.64 -5.73
CA ARG A 55 -3.85 -5.54 -5.33
C ARG A 55 -3.09 -4.22 -5.31
N LEU A 56 -3.48 -3.32 -6.20
CA LEU A 56 -2.95 -1.95 -6.30
C LEU A 56 -3.95 -0.88 -5.88
N VAL A 57 -5.20 -1.25 -5.57
CA VAL A 57 -6.24 -0.32 -5.13
C VAL A 57 -7.00 -0.99 -4.01
N GLU A 58 -7.32 -0.24 -2.96
CA GLU A 58 -8.21 -0.74 -1.92
C GLU A 58 -9.61 -1.02 -2.46
N ASN A 59 -10.32 -1.95 -1.81
CA ASN A 59 -11.72 -2.21 -2.10
C ASN A 59 -12.59 -1.63 -0.99
N LEU A 60 -13.39 -0.63 -1.32
CA LEU A 60 -14.30 0.06 -0.39
C LEU A 60 -15.75 -0.40 -0.53
N ASN A 61 -16.01 -1.57 -1.11
CA ASN A 61 -17.36 -2.10 -1.29
C ASN A 61 -17.91 -2.80 -0.02
N TYR A 62 -18.07 -2.05 1.07
CA TYR A 62 -18.56 -2.56 2.36
C TYR A 62 -20.10 -2.59 2.45
N SER A 63 -20.66 -3.58 3.15
CA SER A 63 -22.04 -3.53 3.65
C SER A 63 -22.14 -2.59 4.86
N ALA A 64 -23.36 -2.20 5.26
CA ALA A 64 -23.58 -1.40 6.46
C ALA A 64 -22.98 -2.06 7.72
N ALA A 65 -23.20 -3.36 7.89
CA ALA A 65 -22.59 -4.16 8.94
C ALA A 65 -21.05 -4.15 8.86
N GLY A 66 -20.48 -4.29 7.66
CA GLY A 66 -19.04 -4.23 7.45
C GLY A 66 -18.44 -2.87 7.81
N LEU A 67 -19.13 -1.78 7.49
CA LEU A 67 -18.74 -0.42 7.89
C LEU A 67 -18.73 -0.27 9.42
N ALA A 68 -19.79 -0.71 10.09
CA ALA A 68 -19.91 -0.65 11.55
C ALA A 68 -18.92 -1.57 12.28
N ALA A 69 -18.46 -2.65 11.64
CA ALA A 69 -17.40 -3.52 12.14
C ALA A 69 -16.01 -2.90 11.95
N THR A 70 -15.74 -2.32 10.78
CA THR A 70 -14.41 -1.80 10.40
C THR A 70 -14.12 -0.43 11.03
N TRP A 71 -15.11 0.46 11.07
CA TRP A 71 -14.98 1.80 11.66
C TRP A 71 -16.12 2.07 12.64
N PRO A 72 -16.15 1.38 13.80
CA PRO A 72 -17.26 1.47 14.75
C PRO A 72 -17.51 2.90 15.23
N ALA A 73 -16.45 3.66 15.50
CA ALA A 73 -16.57 5.06 15.94
C ALA A 73 -17.26 5.99 14.92
N ARG A 74 -17.36 5.59 13.64
CA ARG A 74 -18.00 6.36 12.57
C ARG A 74 -19.37 5.83 12.18
N PHE A 75 -19.54 4.51 12.21
CA PHE A 75 -20.63 3.84 11.54
C PHE A 75 -21.47 2.96 12.46
N ARG A 76 -21.15 2.85 13.76
CA ARG A 76 -21.93 2.11 14.75
C ARG A 76 -22.75 3.08 15.60
N SER A 77 -24.05 2.82 15.69
CA SER A 77 -24.96 3.52 16.60
C SER A 77 -24.74 3.07 18.06
N PRO A 78 -25.22 3.84 19.05
CA PRO A 78 -25.12 3.46 20.47
C PRO A 78 -25.75 2.10 20.82
N ASP A 79 -26.75 1.65 20.05
CA ASP A 79 -27.40 0.33 20.21
C ASP A 79 -26.60 -0.83 19.58
N GLY A 80 -25.40 -0.56 19.08
CA GLY A 80 -24.51 -1.55 18.49
C GLY A 80 -24.79 -1.89 17.02
N LYS A 81 -25.84 -1.31 16.41
CA LYS A 81 -26.22 -1.56 15.02
C LYS A 81 -25.53 -0.60 14.04
N PRO A 82 -25.56 -0.86 12.73
CA PRO A 82 -25.15 0.13 11.74
C PRO A 82 -25.94 1.43 11.90
N SER A 83 -25.23 2.55 11.82
CA SER A 83 -25.81 3.90 11.81
C SER A 83 -26.60 4.17 10.53
N ALA A 84 -27.47 5.18 10.57
CA ALA A 84 -28.21 5.62 9.38
C ALA A 84 -27.27 5.98 8.21
N LEU A 85 -26.12 6.60 8.50
CA LEU A 85 -25.11 6.89 7.50
C LEU A 85 -24.53 5.61 6.88
N ALA A 86 -24.24 4.59 7.71
CA ALA A 86 -23.70 3.31 7.24
C ALA A 86 -24.68 2.59 6.31
N GLU A 87 -25.98 2.60 6.63
CA GLU A 87 -27.03 2.06 5.77
C GLU A 87 -27.13 2.83 4.45
N GLN A 88 -27.06 4.16 4.51
CA GLN A 88 -27.16 5.03 3.33
C GLN A 88 -26.02 4.79 2.32
N ILE A 89 -24.79 4.62 2.80
CA ILE A 89 -23.59 4.54 1.94
C ILE A 89 -23.12 3.10 1.68
N ALA A 90 -23.82 2.09 2.24
CA ALA A 90 -23.49 0.69 2.00
C ALA A 90 -23.43 0.39 0.50
N ARG A 91 -22.39 -0.35 0.09
CA ARG A 91 -22.10 -0.72 -1.30
C ARG A 91 -21.90 0.48 -2.25
N LYS A 92 -21.62 1.68 -1.72
CA LYS A 92 -21.30 2.88 -2.50
C LYS A 92 -19.85 3.31 -2.22
N PRO A 93 -18.85 2.69 -2.88
CA PRO A 93 -17.43 2.81 -2.50
C PRO A 93 -16.91 4.25 -2.53
N GLU A 94 -17.36 5.08 -3.47
CA GLU A 94 -16.99 6.49 -3.52
C GLU A 94 -17.50 7.28 -2.30
N GLN A 95 -18.77 7.08 -1.92
CA GLN A 95 -19.34 7.71 -0.73
C GLN A 95 -18.66 7.22 0.55
N ILE A 96 -18.33 5.92 0.61
CA ILE A 96 -17.56 5.33 1.71
C ILE A 96 -16.18 5.99 1.81
N ALA A 97 -15.45 6.10 0.69
CA ALA A 97 -14.13 6.71 0.67
C ALA A 97 -14.16 8.17 1.13
N ASN A 98 -15.13 8.94 0.64
CA ASN A 98 -15.32 10.33 1.03
C ASN A 98 -15.67 10.47 2.53
N ALA A 99 -16.49 9.57 3.07
CA ALA A 99 -16.85 9.56 4.50
C ALA A 99 -15.67 9.13 5.42
N VAL A 100 -14.81 8.23 4.96
CA VAL A 100 -13.69 7.68 5.76
C VAL A 100 -12.45 8.57 5.71
N TYR A 101 -12.15 9.13 4.53
CA TYR A 101 -10.91 9.86 4.25
C TYR A 101 -11.08 11.37 4.08
N GLY A 102 -12.30 11.89 3.94
CA GLY A 102 -12.55 13.34 3.87
C GLY A 102 -12.06 14.06 5.13
N GLY A 103 -11.42 15.22 4.96
CA GLY A 103 -10.85 16.05 6.02
C GLY A 103 -9.59 15.47 6.67
N ARG A 104 -8.95 14.46 6.08
CA ARG A 104 -7.76 13.78 6.63
C ARG A 104 -6.62 13.77 5.60
N MET A 105 -5.38 13.74 6.07
CA MET A 105 -4.19 13.57 5.21
C MET A 105 -4.14 14.58 4.04
N GLY A 106 -4.53 15.83 4.32
CA GLY A 106 -4.63 16.91 3.34
C GLY A 106 -5.85 16.87 2.42
N ASN A 107 -6.74 15.89 2.53
CA ASN A 107 -7.99 15.86 1.80
C ASN A 107 -8.91 17.02 2.26
N GLY A 108 -9.61 17.61 1.30
CA GLY A 108 -10.76 18.48 1.56
C GLY A 108 -11.89 17.75 2.32
N PRO A 109 -12.94 18.47 2.75
CA PRO A 109 -14.09 17.87 3.41
C PRO A 109 -14.73 16.78 2.55
N PRO A 110 -15.50 15.83 3.11
CA PRO A 110 -16.10 14.71 2.34
C PRO A 110 -16.80 15.13 1.04
N ALA A 111 -17.44 16.29 1.01
CA ALA A 111 -18.11 16.84 -0.17
C ALA A 111 -17.17 17.19 -1.34
N SER A 112 -15.86 17.31 -1.12
CA SER A 112 -14.90 17.63 -2.19
C SER A 112 -14.59 16.46 -3.12
N GLY A 113 -14.94 15.23 -2.73
CA GLY A 113 -14.58 14.01 -3.47
C GLY A 113 -13.13 13.54 -3.27
N ASP A 114 -12.36 14.22 -2.41
CA ASP A 114 -10.94 13.91 -2.21
C ASP A 114 -10.71 12.54 -1.60
N GLY A 115 -11.63 12.06 -0.75
CA GLY A 115 -11.50 10.75 -0.12
C GLY A 115 -11.51 9.62 -1.15
N TRP A 116 -12.34 9.72 -2.18
CA TRP A 116 -12.34 8.79 -3.30
C TRP A 116 -11.19 9.04 -4.28
N ARG A 117 -10.92 10.31 -4.60
CA ARG A 117 -9.87 10.69 -5.55
C ARG A 117 -8.49 10.23 -5.08
N TYR A 118 -8.19 10.38 -3.79
CA TYR A 118 -6.91 10.02 -3.16
C TYR A 118 -7.03 8.83 -2.21
N ARG A 119 -7.93 7.89 -2.52
CA ARG A 119 -8.00 6.58 -1.85
C ARG A 119 -6.69 5.81 -1.96
N GLY A 120 -6.53 4.77 -1.14
CA GLY A 120 -5.39 3.86 -1.10
C GLY A 120 -5.06 3.24 -2.45
N ARG A 121 -3.85 3.51 -2.93
CA ARG A 121 -3.30 2.92 -4.16
C ARG A 121 -1.84 2.50 -4.02
N GLY A 122 -1.39 1.70 -4.98
CA GLY A 122 -0.03 1.19 -5.08
C GLY A 122 0.26 0.07 -4.08
N LEU A 123 1.51 -0.36 -4.07
CA LEU A 123 1.93 -1.54 -3.30
C LEU A 123 1.99 -1.30 -1.79
N ILE A 124 1.96 -0.04 -1.34
CA ILE A 124 2.02 0.37 0.08
C ILE A 124 0.75 1.11 0.53
N GLN A 125 -0.31 1.11 -0.29
CA GLN A 125 -1.60 1.76 -0.02
C GLN A 125 -1.48 3.26 0.33
N LEU A 126 -0.80 4.02 -0.51
CA LEU A 126 -0.67 5.47 -0.37
C LEU A 126 -2.05 6.14 -0.41
N THR A 127 -2.40 6.89 0.63
CA THR A 127 -3.75 7.45 0.83
C THR A 127 -3.67 8.92 1.23
N GLY A 128 -4.53 9.77 0.67
CA GLY A 128 -4.68 11.19 1.01
C GLY A 128 -3.86 12.16 0.15
N ARG A 129 -4.45 13.31 -0.17
CA ARG A 129 -3.89 14.34 -1.07
C ARG A 129 -2.47 14.75 -0.68
N ALA A 130 -2.17 14.94 0.61
CA ALA A 130 -0.84 15.33 1.06
C ALA A 130 0.21 14.26 0.68
N ASN A 131 -0.11 12.99 0.89
CA ASN A 131 0.80 11.88 0.55
C ASN A 131 1.01 11.75 -0.95
N TYR A 132 -0.04 11.92 -1.77
CA TYR A 132 0.10 11.99 -3.23
C TYR A 132 0.95 13.18 -3.68
N THR A 133 0.83 14.32 -3.00
CA THR A 133 1.63 15.53 -3.28
C THR A 133 3.11 15.28 -3.01
N GLU A 134 3.45 14.75 -1.83
CA GLU A 134 4.84 14.48 -1.46
C GLU A 134 5.47 13.39 -2.33
N ALA A 135 4.75 12.29 -2.58
CA ALA A 135 5.21 11.26 -3.49
C ALA A 135 5.42 11.82 -4.91
N GLY A 136 4.47 12.63 -5.40
CA GLY A 136 4.56 13.24 -6.72
C GLY A 136 5.79 14.14 -6.86
N LYS A 137 6.03 15.00 -5.85
CA LYS A 137 7.21 15.86 -5.79
C LYS A 137 8.51 15.06 -5.81
N ALA A 138 8.61 14.01 -5.01
CA ALA A 138 9.81 13.17 -4.94
C ALA A 138 10.04 12.34 -6.22
N LEU A 139 8.96 11.92 -6.87
CA LEU A 139 9.03 11.14 -8.10
C LEU A 139 9.20 12.00 -9.36
N GLY A 140 8.95 13.31 -9.27
CA GLY A 140 9.00 14.24 -10.39
C GLY A 140 7.76 14.17 -11.28
N PHE A 141 6.60 13.83 -10.71
CA PHE A 141 5.34 13.68 -11.43
C PHE A 141 4.14 14.19 -10.64
N ASP A 142 3.17 14.81 -11.30
CA ASP A 142 1.96 15.30 -10.64
C ASP A 142 0.95 14.17 -10.38
N LEU A 143 1.15 13.46 -9.27
CA LEU A 143 0.23 12.43 -8.79
C LEU A 143 -1.07 13.01 -8.20
N VAL A 144 -1.15 14.31 -7.95
CA VAL A 144 -2.39 14.97 -7.51
C VAL A 144 -3.35 15.12 -8.70
N ALA A 145 -2.80 15.48 -9.86
CA ALA A 145 -3.52 15.52 -11.13
C ALA A 145 -3.89 14.13 -11.62
N LYS A 146 -2.97 13.15 -11.55
CA LYS A 146 -3.14 11.78 -12.08
C LYS A 146 -2.91 10.69 -11.01
N PRO A 147 -3.79 10.59 -10.00
CA PRO A 147 -3.63 9.61 -8.92
C PRO A 147 -3.71 8.15 -9.37
N GLU A 148 -4.40 7.87 -10.48
CA GLU A 148 -4.56 6.55 -11.08
C GLU A 148 -3.25 5.93 -11.58
N LEU A 149 -2.18 6.73 -11.73
CA LEU A 149 -0.88 6.19 -12.09
C LEU A 149 -0.37 5.20 -11.07
N LEU A 150 -0.67 5.38 -9.78
CA LEU A 150 -0.31 4.43 -8.72
C LEU A 150 -0.99 3.05 -8.87
N GLU A 151 -1.95 2.91 -9.79
CA GLU A 151 -2.56 1.63 -10.18
C GLU A 151 -1.75 0.89 -11.25
N THR A 152 -0.61 1.43 -11.69
CA THR A 152 0.29 0.82 -12.68
C THR A 152 1.58 0.30 -12.03
N ALA A 153 2.16 -0.75 -12.59
CA ALA A 153 3.33 -1.42 -12.00
C ALA A 153 4.51 -0.47 -11.74
N LEU A 154 4.87 0.37 -12.71
CA LEU A 154 6.00 1.31 -12.59
C LEU A 154 5.81 2.29 -11.43
N TRP A 155 4.71 3.05 -11.45
CA TRP A 155 4.47 4.08 -10.44
C TRP A 155 4.16 3.49 -9.06
N ALA A 156 3.52 2.31 -9.00
CA ALA A 156 3.32 1.60 -7.73
C ALA A 156 4.64 1.16 -7.10
N CYS A 157 5.60 0.66 -7.89
CA CYS A 157 6.94 0.30 -7.42
C CYS A 157 7.75 1.52 -6.99
N LEU A 158 7.73 2.59 -7.80
CA LEU A 158 8.42 3.84 -7.48
C LEU A 158 7.91 4.48 -6.20
N ALA A 159 6.58 4.54 -6.02
CA ALA A 159 5.98 5.08 -4.79
C ALA A 159 6.31 4.23 -3.56
N ALA A 160 6.30 2.89 -3.69
CA ALA A 160 6.69 2.01 -2.59
C ALA A 160 8.18 2.15 -2.22
N ALA A 161 9.07 2.25 -3.20
CA ALA A 161 10.49 2.45 -2.97
C ALA A 161 10.81 3.84 -2.41
N TRP A 162 10.08 4.87 -2.87
CA TRP A 162 10.14 6.21 -2.27
C TRP A 162 9.71 6.19 -0.80
N PHE A 163 8.56 5.57 -0.48
CA PHE A 163 8.09 5.43 0.88
C PHE A 163 9.16 4.72 1.73
N TRP A 164 9.68 3.60 1.23
CA TRP A 164 10.73 2.84 1.89
C TRP A 164 11.97 3.68 2.21
N SER A 165 12.47 4.43 1.24
CA SER A 165 13.66 5.26 1.38
C SER A 165 13.41 6.47 2.30
N SER A 166 12.31 7.19 2.10
CA SER A 166 11.94 8.37 2.91
C SER A 166 11.70 8.04 4.38
N HIS A 167 11.36 6.78 4.69
CA HIS A 167 11.16 6.30 6.05
C HIS A 167 12.41 5.63 6.63
N GLY A 168 13.59 5.65 5.98
CA GLY A 168 14.83 5.10 6.54
C GLY A 168 14.78 3.58 6.78
N LEU A 169 14.13 2.84 5.86
CA LEU A 169 13.95 1.39 5.99
C LEU A 169 15.16 0.61 5.46
N ASN A 170 16.02 1.23 4.65
CA ASN A 170 17.30 0.62 4.23
C ASN A 170 18.18 0.32 5.45
N GLU A 171 18.34 1.30 6.34
CA GLU A 171 19.19 1.21 7.52
C GLU A 171 18.68 0.15 8.49
N LEU A 172 17.36 -0.01 8.61
CA LEU A 172 16.78 -1.10 9.38
C LEU A 172 17.03 -2.47 8.74
N ALA A 173 16.91 -2.57 7.41
CA ALA A 173 17.13 -3.82 6.70
C ALA A 173 18.59 -4.26 6.82
N ASP A 174 19.54 -3.33 6.70
CA ASP A 174 20.97 -3.59 6.88
C ASP A 174 21.27 -4.07 8.31
N ALA A 175 20.57 -3.53 9.31
CA ALA A 175 20.70 -3.95 10.71
C ALA A 175 19.93 -5.24 11.05
N GLY A 176 19.25 -5.87 10.09
CA GLY A 176 18.43 -7.07 10.31
C GLY A 176 17.16 -6.82 11.15
N ARG A 177 16.74 -5.55 11.31
CA ARG A 177 15.65 -5.11 12.18
C ARG A 177 14.27 -5.20 11.49
N PHE A 178 13.93 -6.37 10.98
CA PHE A 178 12.73 -6.57 10.14
C PHE A 178 11.40 -6.30 10.86
N ASP A 179 11.32 -6.57 12.16
CA ASP A 179 10.13 -6.24 12.97
C ASP A 179 9.91 -4.73 13.11
N ASP A 180 11.00 -3.95 13.15
CA ASP A 180 10.92 -2.49 13.20
C ASP A 180 10.51 -1.91 11.84
N ILE A 181 10.87 -2.58 10.74
CA ILE A 181 10.37 -2.25 9.40
C ILE A 181 8.85 -2.46 9.38
N THR A 182 8.39 -3.61 9.87
CA THR A 182 6.95 -3.93 9.96
C THR A 182 6.21 -2.89 10.80
N GLN A 183 6.74 -2.54 11.97
CA GLN A 183 6.18 -1.52 12.87
C GLN A 183 6.05 -0.17 12.16
N ARG A 184 7.07 0.23 11.40
CA ARG A 184 7.11 1.54 10.75
C ARG A 184 6.18 1.65 9.54
N ILE A 185 5.98 0.54 8.82
CA ILE A 185 5.02 0.48 7.70
C ILE A 185 3.58 0.45 8.21
N ASN A 186 3.28 -0.37 9.23
CA ASN A 186 1.90 -0.67 9.62
C ASN A 186 1.40 0.05 10.88
N GLY A 187 2.30 0.73 11.60
CA GLY A 187 2.00 1.23 12.95
C GLY A 187 1.80 0.11 13.98
N GLY A 188 2.14 -1.14 13.66
CA GLY A 188 1.93 -2.32 14.49
C GLY A 188 2.56 -3.58 13.89
N GLN A 189 2.24 -4.74 14.47
CA GLN A 189 2.80 -6.05 14.07
C GLN A 189 1.78 -6.94 13.32
N ASN A 190 0.77 -6.32 12.70
CA ASN A 190 -0.25 -7.04 11.94
C ASN A 190 0.40 -7.80 10.78
N GLY A 191 0.09 -9.10 10.67
CA GLY A 191 0.64 -9.97 9.63
C GLY A 191 2.10 -10.38 9.82
N ARG A 192 2.70 -10.16 11.01
CA ARG A 192 4.13 -10.43 11.27
C ARG A 192 4.59 -11.80 10.78
N GLN A 193 3.89 -12.88 11.09
CA GLN A 193 4.27 -14.23 10.68
C GLN A 193 4.36 -14.38 9.15
N GLU A 194 3.36 -13.86 8.43
CA GLU A 194 3.33 -13.90 6.97
C GLU A 194 4.45 -13.06 6.34
N ARG A 195 4.75 -11.89 6.92
CA ARG A 195 5.86 -11.02 6.50
C ARG A 195 7.20 -11.71 6.66
N HIS A 196 7.44 -12.36 7.81
CA HIS A 196 8.66 -13.14 8.04
C HIS A 196 8.78 -14.31 7.08
N ALA A 197 7.70 -15.07 6.83
CA ALA A 197 7.71 -16.15 5.86
C ALA A 197 8.05 -15.67 4.44
N LEU A 198 7.53 -14.52 4.03
CA LEU A 198 7.89 -13.88 2.76
C LEU A 198 9.34 -13.41 2.75
N TRP A 199 9.85 -12.89 3.86
CA TRP A 199 11.23 -12.43 3.98
C TRP A 199 12.24 -13.57 3.85
N GLU A 200 11.99 -14.71 4.51
CA GLU A 200 12.81 -15.91 4.34
C GLU A 200 12.81 -16.39 2.89
N ARG A 201 11.64 -16.45 2.25
CA ARG A 201 11.53 -16.81 0.83
C ARG A 201 12.27 -15.83 -0.08
N ALA A 202 12.21 -14.53 0.21
CA ALA A 202 12.90 -13.50 -0.56
C ALA A 202 14.42 -13.62 -0.42
N LYS A 203 14.94 -13.91 0.78
CA LYS A 203 16.37 -14.16 1.01
C LYS A 203 16.87 -15.35 0.18
N VAL A 204 16.12 -16.46 0.16
CA VAL A 204 16.45 -17.66 -0.63
C VAL A 204 16.33 -17.40 -2.14
N ALA A 205 15.34 -16.63 -2.58
CA ALA A 205 15.14 -16.33 -4.00
C ALA A 205 16.24 -15.43 -4.57
N LEU A 206 16.85 -14.57 -3.74
CA LEU A 206 17.84 -13.57 -4.16
C LEU A 206 19.29 -13.97 -3.85
N SER A 207 19.53 -15.12 -3.21
CA SER A 207 20.86 -15.68 -2.98
C SER A 207 21.48 -16.24 -4.25
#